data_AF-A0A417U5Y6-F1
#
_entry.id   AF-A0A417U5Y6-F1
#
_cell.length_a   1.000
_cell.length_b   1.000
_cell.length_c   1.000
_cell.angle_alpha   90.00
_cell.angle_beta   90.00
_cell.angle_gamma   90.00
#
_symmetry.space_group_name_H-M   'P 1'
#
loop_
_entity.id
_entity.type
_entity.pdbx_description
1 polymer ?
#
loop_
_entity_poly.entity_id
_entity_poly.type
_entity_poly.pdbx_seq_one_letter_code
_entity_poly.pdbx_strand_id
1 'polypeptide(L)'
;MIDLLPPKMDVKVNVKIRLNILAGVLDELTKACGISIESDLRKGIVDRDVIQQIIVSFYDAPKHVCGQIIFDIDWKRFEFLARTDEGKVLYSNIDTSKNLSSQLDKTLYDAVKVYVNRTKRKYKVKKVECSFVYNEKYRKTDAIHDAARKYMGHRESLCDDEIVQDTEFSNEITAAFQGLDGLLNVKFRL
;
A
#
# COMPACT_ATOMS: atom_id res chain seq x y z
N MET A 1 -14.36 -13.05 29.29
CA MET A 1 -13.16 -12.42 28.70
C MET A 1 -13.55 -12.06 27.27
N ILE A 2 -13.88 -10.79 27.02
CA ILE A 2 -14.17 -10.33 25.66
C ILE A 2 -12.87 -10.49 24.89
N ASP A 3 -12.85 -11.32 23.85
CA ASP A 3 -11.67 -11.46 23.01
C ASP A 3 -11.50 -10.14 22.26
N LEU A 4 -10.56 -9.32 22.74
CA LEU A 4 -10.24 -8.02 22.16
C LEU A 4 -9.43 -8.15 20.88
N LEU A 5 -9.00 -9.37 20.54
CA LEU A 5 -8.33 -9.61 19.28
C LEU A 5 -9.28 -9.32 18.11
N PRO A 6 -8.75 -8.75 17.01
CA PRO A 6 -9.50 -8.69 15.78
C PRO A 6 -10.04 -10.09 15.43
N PRO A 7 -11.31 -10.24 15.04
CA PRO A 7 -11.86 -11.55 14.69
C PRO A 7 -11.13 -12.09 13.45
N LYS A 8 -10.89 -13.40 13.39
CA LYS A 8 -10.44 -14.03 12.15
C LYS A 8 -11.52 -13.86 11.09
N MET A 9 -11.10 -13.64 9.85
CA MET A 9 -12.03 -13.58 8.74
C MET A 9 -12.58 -14.97 8.42
N ASP A 10 -13.89 -15.15 8.59
CA ASP A 10 -14.61 -16.30 8.03
C ASP A 10 -15.16 -15.91 6.66
N VAL A 11 -14.42 -16.28 5.61
CA VAL A 11 -14.70 -15.85 4.24
C VAL A 11 -14.72 -17.02 3.27
N LYS A 12 -15.65 -16.94 2.30
CA LYS A 12 -15.76 -17.90 1.20
C LYS A 12 -14.42 -18.02 0.45
N VAL A 13 -14.11 -19.21 -0.07
CA VAL A 13 -12.85 -19.50 -0.78
C VAL A 13 -12.49 -18.44 -1.84
N ASN A 14 -13.47 -18.00 -2.64
CA ASN A 14 -13.24 -16.98 -3.68
C ASN A 14 -12.79 -15.62 -3.11
N VAL A 15 -13.29 -15.25 -1.94
CA VAL A 15 -12.86 -14.01 -1.25
C VAL A 15 -11.45 -14.16 -0.72
N LYS A 16 -11.11 -15.33 -0.16
CA LYS A 16 -9.75 -15.63 0.29
C LYS A 16 -8.71 -15.57 -0.84
N ILE A 17 -9.06 -16.06 -2.02
CA ILE A 17 -8.21 -15.95 -3.22
C ILE A 17 -7.97 -14.47 -3.56
N ARG A 18 -9.01 -13.64 -3.59
CA ARG A 18 -8.89 -12.19 -3.85
C ARG A 18 -8.02 -11.48 -2.82
N LEU A 19 -8.11 -11.84 -1.54
CA LEU A 19 -7.27 -11.27 -0.48
C LEU A 19 -5.80 -11.66 -0.64
N ASN A 20 -5.52 -12.92 -0.99
CA ASN A 20 -4.15 -13.36 -1.28
C ASN A 20 -3.57 -12.63 -2.49
N ILE A 21 -4.37 -12.45 -3.53
CA ILE A 21 -4.03 -11.69 -4.73
C ILE A 21 -3.71 -10.24 -4.36
N LEU A 22 -4.58 -9.57 -3.61
CA LEU A 22 -4.38 -8.21 -3.11
C LEU A 22 -3.09 -8.08 -2.29
N ALA A 23 -2.87 -8.99 -1.34
CA ALA A 23 -1.65 -9.03 -0.53
C ALA A 23 -0.40 -9.23 -1.41
N GLY A 24 -0.46 -10.09 -2.43
CA GLY A 24 0.64 -10.29 -3.38
C GLY A 24 1.01 -9.02 -4.13
N VAL A 25 0.03 -8.27 -4.65
CA VAL A 25 0.30 -6.97 -5.32
C VAL A 25 0.99 -6.01 -4.38
N LEU A 26 0.42 -5.84 -3.18
CA LEU A 26 0.92 -4.86 -2.22
C LEU A 26 2.35 -5.22 -1.78
N ASP A 27 2.66 -6.50 -1.63
CA ASP A 27 4.01 -6.97 -1.34
C ASP A 27 4.99 -6.64 -2.47
N GLU A 28 4.62 -6.90 -3.72
CA GLU A 28 5.46 -6.55 -4.88
C GLU A 28 5.69 -5.04 -5.00
N LEU A 29 4.64 -4.22 -4.85
CA LEU A 29 4.73 -2.76 -4.95
C LEU A 29 5.56 -2.17 -3.81
N THR A 30 5.40 -2.66 -2.58
CA THR A 30 6.22 -2.20 -1.44
C THR A 30 7.68 -2.66 -1.57
N LYS A 31 7.93 -3.88 -2.07
CA LYS A 31 9.28 -4.36 -2.41
C LYS A 31 9.95 -3.49 -3.47
N ALA A 32 9.21 -3.06 -4.49
CA ALA A 32 9.69 -2.12 -5.49
C ALA A 32 10.05 -0.75 -4.86
N CYS A 33 9.33 -0.32 -3.83
CA CYS A 33 9.68 0.86 -3.02
C CYS A 33 10.93 0.63 -2.12
N GLY A 34 11.31 -0.62 -1.87
CA GLY A 34 12.48 -1.02 -1.09
C GLY A 34 12.17 -1.50 0.33
N ILE A 35 10.93 -1.90 0.61
CA ILE A 35 10.51 -2.44 1.92
C ILE A 35 9.77 -3.76 1.71
N SER A 36 9.99 -4.73 2.60
CA SER A 36 9.20 -5.96 2.65
C SER A 36 8.24 -5.92 3.85
N ILE A 37 6.95 -6.17 3.60
CA ILE A 37 5.89 -6.16 4.63
C ILE A 37 5.01 -7.42 4.58
N GLU A 38 5.53 -8.53 4.04
CA GLU A 38 4.80 -9.79 3.83
C GLU A 38 4.05 -10.29 5.09
N SER A 39 4.71 -10.23 6.26
CA SER A 39 4.11 -10.63 7.54
C SER A 39 2.92 -9.75 7.92
N ASP A 40 3.02 -8.45 7.67
CA ASP A 40 1.97 -7.48 7.96
C ASP A 40 0.77 -7.68 7.04
N LEU A 41 1.01 -7.94 5.75
CA LEU A 41 -0.03 -8.24 4.78
C LEU A 41 -0.74 -9.56 5.10
N ARG A 42 0.00 -10.59 5.54
CA ARG A 42 -0.60 -11.84 5.97
C ARG A 42 -1.52 -11.63 7.17
N LYS A 43 -1.03 -11.00 8.25
CA LYS A 43 -1.79 -10.80 9.48
C LYS A 43 -2.94 -9.81 9.32
N GLY A 44 -2.68 -8.71 8.62
CA GLY A 44 -3.53 -7.53 8.59
C GLY A 44 -4.34 -7.37 7.31
N ILE A 45 -4.17 -8.26 6.32
CA ILE A 45 -5.06 -8.36 5.16
C ILE A 45 -5.68 -9.76 5.01
N VAL A 46 -4.85 -10.81 5.01
CA VAL A 46 -5.32 -12.18 4.67
C VAL A 46 -6.05 -12.84 5.84
N ASP A 47 -5.44 -12.81 7.03
CA ASP A 47 -6.01 -13.43 8.22
C ASP A 47 -7.15 -12.59 8.79
N ARG A 48 -7.00 -11.27 8.72
CA ARG A 48 -7.86 -10.25 9.34
C ARG A 48 -7.80 -8.94 8.55
N ASP A 49 -8.87 -8.16 8.58
CA ASP A 49 -8.99 -6.89 7.86
C ASP A 49 -8.50 -5.68 8.67
N VAL A 50 -7.32 -5.83 9.28
CA VAL A 50 -6.77 -4.83 10.22
C VAL A 50 -6.27 -3.59 9.49
N ILE A 51 -5.58 -3.75 8.37
CA ILE A 51 -4.93 -2.65 7.66
C ILE A 51 -5.94 -1.96 6.74
N GLN A 52 -6.05 -0.64 6.86
CA GLN A 52 -6.84 0.21 5.96
C GLN A 52 -5.94 0.96 4.98
N GLN A 53 -4.77 1.42 5.45
CA GLN A 53 -3.81 2.13 4.61
C GLN A 53 -2.39 1.64 4.89
N ILE A 54 -1.59 1.59 3.83
CA ILE A 54 -0.14 1.36 3.86
C ILE A 54 0.51 2.65 3.35
N ILE A 55 1.39 3.25 4.14
CA ILE A 55 2.04 4.51 3.81
C ILE A 55 3.54 4.24 3.71
N VAL A 56 4.11 4.43 2.53
CA VAL A 56 5.54 4.32 2.28
C VAL A 56 6.12 5.72 2.21
N SER A 57 6.92 6.08 3.21
CA SER A 57 7.58 7.39 3.34
C SER A 57 9.03 7.33 2.89
N PHE A 58 9.44 8.28 2.06
CA PHE A 58 10.81 8.43 1.59
C PHE A 58 11.48 9.59 2.34
N TYR A 59 12.65 9.34 2.94
CA TYR A 59 13.39 10.33 3.72
C TYR A 59 14.76 10.59 3.10
N ASP A 60 15.10 11.85 2.90
CA ASP A 60 16.42 12.33 2.46
C ASP A 60 17.31 12.80 3.64
N ALA A 61 16.69 13.11 4.78
CA ALA A 61 17.30 13.48 6.05
C ALA A 61 16.44 12.96 7.23
N PRO A 62 17.00 12.88 8.45
CA PRO A 62 16.23 12.50 9.63
C PRO A 62 14.99 13.37 9.80
N LYS A 63 13.82 12.75 9.99
CA LYS A 63 12.50 13.41 10.11
C LYS A 63 12.03 14.24 8.91
N HIS A 64 12.80 14.32 7.82
CA HIS A 64 12.38 15.03 6.62
C HIS A 64 11.87 14.04 5.58
N VAL A 65 10.56 14.10 5.30
CA VAL A 65 9.91 13.28 4.29
C VAL A 65 9.87 14.05 2.98
N CYS A 66 10.57 13.54 1.97
CA CYS A 66 10.57 14.12 0.62
C CYS A 66 9.43 13.59 -0.27
N GLY A 67 8.64 12.64 0.24
CA GLY A 67 7.35 12.29 -0.33
C GLY A 67 6.84 10.92 0.13
N GLN A 68 5.59 10.64 -0.21
CA GLN A 68 4.92 9.40 0.22
C GLN A 68 4.13 8.75 -0.91
N ILE A 69 4.00 7.42 -0.81
CA ILE A 69 3.01 6.64 -1.57
C ILE A 69 2.05 6.02 -0.56
N ILE A 70 0.77 6.28 -0.73
CA ILE A 70 -0.32 5.82 0.12
C ILE A 70 -1.15 4.82 -0.66
N PHE A 71 -1.27 3.60 -0.12
CA PHE A 71 -2.16 2.56 -0.63
C PHE A 71 -3.39 2.46 0.28
N ASP A 72 -4.55 2.86 -0.23
CA ASP A 72 -5.85 2.79 0.44
C ASP A 72 -6.59 1.51 0.03
N ILE A 73 -6.96 0.65 0.98
CA ILE A 73 -7.63 -0.64 0.71
C ILE A 73 -9.15 -0.46 0.71
N ASP A 74 -9.81 -0.79 -0.40
CA ASP A 74 -11.27 -0.93 -0.46
C ASP A 74 -11.67 -2.35 -0.06
N TRP A 75 -12.03 -2.50 1.22
CA TRP A 75 -12.48 -3.77 1.80
C TRP A 75 -13.82 -4.28 1.25
N LYS A 76 -14.64 -3.44 0.60
CA LYS A 76 -15.89 -3.87 -0.02
C LYS A 76 -15.64 -4.52 -1.38
N ARG A 77 -14.67 -3.98 -2.12
CA ARG A 77 -14.32 -4.44 -3.48
C ARG A 77 -13.13 -5.41 -3.52
N PHE A 78 -12.33 -5.46 -2.45
CA PHE A 78 -11.04 -6.14 -2.39
C PHE A 78 -10.06 -5.60 -3.44
N GLU A 79 -10.00 -4.28 -3.52
CA GLU A 79 -9.15 -3.50 -4.42
C GLU A 79 -8.33 -2.48 -3.61
N PHE A 80 -7.39 -1.79 -4.24
CA PHE A 80 -6.70 -0.65 -3.61
C PHE A 80 -6.58 0.54 -4.57
N LEU A 81 -6.48 1.72 -3.97
CA LEU A 81 -6.15 2.98 -4.60
C LEU A 81 -4.74 3.36 -4.17
N ALA A 82 -3.84 3.64 -5.11
CA ALA A 82 -2.54 4.23 -4.79
C ALA A 82 -2.56 5.73 -5.10
N ARG A 83 -2.05 6.54 -4.19
CA ARG A 83 -1.94 8.00 -4.34
C ARG A 83 -0.69 8.58 -3.68
N THR A 84 -0.32 9.79 -4.06
CA THR A 84 0.70 10.57 -3.33
C THR A 84 0.11 11.21 -2.07
N ASP A 85 0.98 11.74 -1.22
CA ASP A 85 0.65 12.62 -0.10
C ASP A 85 -0.14 13.88 -0.51
N GLU A 86 0.11 14.41 -1.71
CA GLU A 86 -0.69 15.51 -2.31
C GLU A 86 -2.08 15.04 -2.80
N GLY A 87 -2.41 13.76 -2.65
CA GLY A 87 -3.69 13.18 -3.06
C GLY A 87 -3.78 12.85 -4.55
N LYS A 88 -2.69 12.96 -5.29
CA LYS A 88 -2.67 12.64 -6.73
C LYS A 88 -2.80 11.14 -6.93
N VAL A 89 -3.85 10.72 -7.63
CA VAL A 89 -4.13 9.30 -7.88
C VAL A 89 -3.08 8.76 -8.85
N LEU A 90 -2.40 7.72 -8.40
CA LEU A 90 -1.42 6.96 -9.15
C LEU A 90 -2.08 5.79 -9.83
N TYR A 91 -2.91 5.07 -9.09
CA TYR A 91 -3.42 3.81 -9.54
C TYR A 91 -4.82 3.55 -8.99
N SER A 92 -5.79 3.22 -9.85
CA SER A 92 -7.17 2.92 -9.44
C SER A 92 -7.79 1.77 -10.25
N ASN A 93 -8.64 0.97 -9.61
CA ASN A 93 -9.51 -0.05 -10.21
C ASN A 93 -8.83 -1.22 -10.98
N ILE A 94 -8.00 -2.05 -10.32
CA ILE A 94 -7.74 -3.40 -10.85
C ILE A 94 -8.96 -4.29 -10.60
N ASP A 95 -9.42 -4.94 -11.66
CA ASP A 95 -10.30 -6.09 -11.56
C ASP A 95 -9.52 -7.32 -11.06
N THR A 96 -9.49 -7.52 -9.73
CA THR A 96 -8.82 -8.65 -9.07
C THR A 96 -9.50 -10.00 -9.30
N SER A 97 -10.58 -10.03 -10.10
CA SER A 97 -11.22 -11.28 -10.55
C SER A 97 -10.49 -11.95 -11.71
N LYS A 98 -9.58 -11.23 -12.39
CA LYS A 98 -8.71 -11.77 -13.43
C LYS A 98 -7.38 -12.20 -12.84
N ASN A 99 -6.78 -13.24 -13.42
CA ASN A 99 -5.58 -13.90 -12.89
C ASN A 99 -4.42 -12.91 -12.86
N LEU A 100 -4.15 -12.38 -11.68
CA LEU A 100 -3.33 -11.20 -11.44
C LEU A 100 -1.86 -11.40 -11.84
N SER A 101 -1.38 -12.64 -11.87
CA SER A 101 -0.07 -13.02 -12.41
C SER A 101 0.09 -12.72 -13.90
N SER A 102 -0.99 -12.45 -14.63
CA SER A 102 -0.98 -12.02 -16.03
C SER A 102 -1.20 -10.52 -16.22
N GLN A 103 -1.55 -9.78 -15.17
CA GLN A 103 -1.89 -8.34 -15.21
C GLN A 103 -0.96 -7.46 -14.36
N LEU A 104 -0.32 -7.99 -13.33
CA LEU A 104 0.99 -7.52 -12.86
C LEU A 104 2.01 -7.89 -13.94
N ASP A 105 1.86 -7.26 -15.10
CA ASP A 105 2.82 -7.37 -16.17
C ASP A 105 4.18 -7.02 -15.57
N LYS A 106 5.20 -7.83 -15.81
CA LYS A 106 6.58 -7.63 -15.33
C LYS A 106 7.05 -6.18 -15.55
N THR A 107 6.52 -5.56 -16.59
CA THR A 107 6.62 -4.16 -16.99
C THR A 107 6.16 -3.16 -15.90
N LEU A 108 5.08 -3.42 -15.16
CA LEU A 108 4.57 -2.54 -14.09
C LEU A 108 5.48 -2.58 -12.87
N TYR A 109 5.88 -3.78 -12.46
CA TYR A 109 6.89 -3.97 -11.41
C TYR A 109 8.23 -3.32 -11.79
N ASP A 110 8.69 -3.53 -13.03
CA ASP A 110 9.93 -2.92 -13.54
C ASP A 110 9.82 -1.38 -13.65
N ALA A 111 8.65 -0.84 -14.02
CA ALA A 111 8.42 0.60 -14.06
C ALA A 111 8.47 1.24 -12.67
N VAL A 112 7.76 0.67 -11.69
CA VAL A 112 7.81 1.13 -10.29
C VAL A 112 9.25 1.03 -9.77
N LYS A 113 9.96 -0.07 -10.05
CA LYS A 113 11.35 -0.26 -9.63
C LYS A 113 12.33 0.73 -10.24
N VAL A 114 12.28 0.95 -11.56
CA VAL A 114 13.11 1.95 -12.26
C VAL A 114 12.84 3.33 -11.70
N TYR A 115 11.58 3.62 -11.42
CA TYR A 115 11.16 4.92 -10.96
C TYR A 115 11.54 5.20 -9.50
N VAL A 116 11.26 4.28 -8.57
CA VAL A 116 11.75 4.37 -7.18
C VAL A 116 13.26 4.56 -7.15
N ASN A 117 14.00 3.89 -8.03
CA ASN A 117 15.45 4.08 -8.14
C ASN A 117 15.84 5.49 -8.66
N ARG A 118 15.07 6.08 -9.58
CA ARG A 118 15.28 7.47 -10.03
C ARG A 118 14.98 8.46 -8.92
N THR A 119 13.85 8.32 -8.22
CA THR A 119 13.47 9.14 -7.07
C THR A 119 14.51 9.06 -5.97
N LYS A 120 14.95 7.85 -5.62
CA LYS A 120 16.02 7.64 -4.63
C LYS A 120 17.30 8.39 -4.98
N ARG A 121 17.69 8.40 -6.27
CA ARG A 121 18.88 9.11 -6.74
C ARG A 121 18.70 10.62 -6.74
N LYS A 122 17.58 11.11 -7.28
CA LYS A 122 17.29 12.55 -7.41
C LYS A 122 17.17 13.23 -6.04
N TYR A 123 16.37 12.62 -5.17
CA TYR A 123 16.08 13.14 -3.83
C TYR A 123 17.10 12.67 -2.77
N LYS A 124 18.16 11.95 -3.17
CA LYS A 124 19.17 11.42 -2.25
C LYS A 124 18.55 10.68 -1.05
N VAL A 125 17.50 9.91 -1.31
CA VAL A 125 16.75 9.18 -0.28
C VAL A 125 17.73 8.28 0.48
N LYS A 126 17.80 8.48 1.79
CA LYS A 126 18.66 7.73 2.70
C LYS A 126 17.90 6.60 3.39
N LYS A 127 16.58 6.75 3.54
CA LYS A 127 15.74 5.81 4.28
C LYS A 127 14.36 5.75 3.66
N VAL A 128 13.77 4.57 3.69
CA VAL A 128 12.35 4.36 3.38
C VAL A 128 11.73 3.70 4.61
N GLU A 129 10.58 4.17 5.06
CA GLU A 129 9.81 3.54 6.14
C GLU A 129 8.39 3.23 5.70
N CYS A 130 7.80 2.24 6.35
CA CYS A 130 6.42 1.84 6.14
C CYS A 130 5.63 2.04 7.43
N SER A 131 4.49 2.72 7.30
CA SER A 131 3.54 2.97 8.37
C SER A 131 2.17 2.44 7.98
N PHE A 132 1.35 2.10 8.97
CA PHE A 132 0.04 1.49 8.74
C PHE A 132 -1.05 2.28 9.45
N VAL A 133 -2.16 2.48 8.75
CA VAL A 133 -3.40 2.98 9.37
C VAL A 133 -4.37 1.82 9.48
N TYR A 134 -4.89 1.58 10.67
CA TYR A 134 -5.82 0.50 10.91
C TYR A 134 -7.25 0.87 10.49
N ASN A 135 -8.04 -0.14 10.16
CA ASN A 135 -9.47 0.00 9.91
C ASN A 135 -10.14 0.72 11.09
N GLU A 136 -11.12 1.58 10.78
CA GLU A 136 -11.82 2.40 11.76
C GLU A 136 -12.36 1.58 12.93
N LYS A 137 -12.84 0.35 12.67
CA LYS A 137 -13.33 -0.54 13.73
C LYS A 137 -12.27 -0.93 14.77
N TYR A 138 -10.98 -0.86 14.42
CA TYR A 138 -9.84 -1.09 15.31
C TYR A 138 -9.24 0.21 15.87
N ARG A 139 -9.91 1.35 15.70
CA ARG A 139 -9.53 2.65 16.26
C ARG A 139 -10.62 3.25 17.15
N LYS A 140 -11.70 2.50 17.41
CA LYS A 140 -12.86 2.97 18.20
C LYS A 140 -12.54 3.23 19.68
N THR A 141 -11.67 2.41 20.25
CA THR A 141 -11.23 2.52 21.66
C THR A 141 -9.77 2.11 21.77
N ASP A 142 -9.07 2.68 22.74
CA ASP A 142 -7.65 2.39 23.00
C ASP A 142 -7.41 0.89 23.24
N ALA A 143 -8.30 0.24 24.00
CA ALA A 143 -8.20 -1.19 24.28
C ALA A 143 -8.25 -2.07 23.01
N ILE A 144 -9.12 -1.75 22.05
CA ILE A 144 -9.22 -2.48 20.79
C ILE A 144 -8.00 -2.15 19.91
N HIS A 145 -7.60 -0.88 19.90
CA HIS A 145 -6.47 -0.43 19.11
C HIS A 145 -5.15 -1.08 19.55
N ASP A 146 -4.89 -1.12 20.85
CA ASP A 146 -3.71 -1.76 21.44
C ASP A 146 -3.72 -3.28 21.25
N ALA A 147 -4.90 -3.92 21.33
CA ALA A 147 -5.01 -5.35 21.05
C ALA A 147 -4.68 -5.67 19.58
N ALA A 148 -5.21 -4.88 18.64
CA ALA A 148 -4.87 -4.99 17.22
C ALA A 148 -3.37 -4.75 16.99
N ARG A 149 -2.81 -3.70 17.60
CA ARG A 149 -1.39 -3.34 17.50
C ARG A 149 -0.47 -4.45 18.01
N LYS A 150 -0.79 -5.01 19.18
CA LYS A 150 -0.07 -6.14 19.78
C LYS A 150 -0.12 -7.38 18.89
N TYR A 151 -1.28 -7.68 18.29
CA TYR A 151 -1.41 -8.78 17.35
C TYR A 151 -0.54 -8.60 16.09
N MET A 152 -0.56 -7.39 15.53
CA MET A 152 0.25 -7.02 14.37
C MET A 152 1.75 -7.06 14.71
N GLY A 153 2.12 -6.73 15.95
CA GLY A 153 3.50 -6.55 16.38
C GLY A 153 4.04 -5.17 16.01
N HIS A 154 3.15 -4.18 15.87
CA HIS A 154 3.50 -2.81 15.50
C HIS A 154 3.81 -1.97 16.74
N ARG A 155 4.53 -0.87 16.53
CA ARG A 155 4.78 0.18 17.52
C ARG A 155 4.01 1.44 17.13
N GLU A 156 3.82 2.34 18.08
CA GLU A 156 3.29 3.67 17.77
C GLU A 156 4.22 4.42 16.84
N SER A 157 3.60 5.15 15.90
CA SER A 157 4.33 6.11 15.08
C SER A 157 4.71 7.30 15.98
N LEU A 158 6.01 7.58 16.07
CA LEU A 158 6.52 8.79 16.69
C LEU A 158 6.37 9.91 15.65
N CYS A 159 5.15 10.42 15.51
CA CYS A 159 4.79 11.34 14.42
C CYS A 159 5.32 12.76 14.70
N ASP A 160 6.62 12.97 14.49
CA ASP A 160 7.28 14.27 14.46
C ASP A 160 7.85 14.59 13.05
N ASP A 161 7.39 13.91 12.02
CA ASP A 161 7.96 14.05 10.67
C ASP A 161 7.49 15.35 10.01
N GLU A 162 8.43 16.10 9.46
CA GLU A 162 8.18 17.26 8.61
C GLU A 162 7.93 16.75 7.18
N ILE A 163 6.67 16.80 6.75
CA ILE A 163 6.28 16.49 5.37
C ILE A 163 6.39 17.78 4.56
N VAL A 164 7.37 17.84 3.66
CA VAL A 164 7.45 18.92 2.68
C VAL A 164 6.78 18.42 1.41
N GLN A 165 5.63 19.02 1.08
CA GLN A 165 4.95 18.72 -0.18
C GLN A 165 5.83 19.14 -1.35
N ASP A 166 6.29 18.15 -2.10
CA ASP A 166 7.02 18.35 -3.35
C ASP A 166 6.16 17.94 -4.54
N THR A 167 5.66 18.94 -5.24
CA THR A 167 4.82 18.76 -6.42
C THR A 167 5.60 18.18 -7.60
N GLU A 168 6.92 18.36 -7.65
CA GLU A 168 7.79 17.72 -8.65
C GLU A 168 7.87 16.21 -8.38
N PHE A 169 8.04 15.82 -7.12
CA PHE A 169 7.99 14.41 -6.70
C PHE A 169 6.65 13.77 -7.07
N SER A 170 5.54 14.44 -6.73
CA SER A 170 4.19 13.97 -7.05
C SER A 170 3.94 13.86 -8.55
N ASN A 171 4.43 14.82 -9.33
CA ASN A 171 4.30 14.80 -10.79
C ASN A 171 5.08 13.66 -11.43
N GLU A 172 6.32 13.44 -11.02
CA GLU A 172 7.15 12.35 -11.53
C GLU A 172 6.58 10.98 -11.15
N ILE A 173 6.13 10.80 -9.90
CA ILE A 173 5.52 9.56 -9.44
C ILE A 173 4.26 9.30 -10.25
N THR A 174 3.44 10.32 -10.46
CA THR A 174 2.21 10.14 -11.21
C THR A 174 2.47 9.87 -12.68
N ALA A 175 3.46 10.49 -13.31
CA ALA A 175 3.84 10.17 -14.68
C ALA A 175 4.27 8.69 -14.82
N ALA A 176 4.98 8.15 -13.83
CA ALA A 176 5.40 6.75 -13.82
C ALA A 176 4.22 5.78 -13.74
N PHE A 177 3.18 6.15 -12.98
CA PHE A 177 1.96 5.36 -12.89
C PHE A 177 0.93 5.66 -14.00
N GLN A 178 0.91 6.85 -14.61
CA GLN A 178 0.01 7.22 -15.72
C GLN A 178 0.49 6.71 -17.08
N GLY A 179 1.79 6.44 -17.26
CA GLY A 179 2.30 5.68 -18.40
C GLY A 179 1.68 4.28 -18.55
N LEU A 180 0.90 3.85 -17.56
CA LEU A 180 0.15 2.59 -17.51
C LEU A 180 -1.26 2.68 -18.15
N ASP A 181 -1.92 3.85 -18.13
CA ASP A 181 -3.27 4.05 -18.68
C ASP A 181 -3.31 4.02 -20.23
N GLY A 182 -2.17 4.28 -20.87
CA GLY A 182 -2.03 4.22 -22.34
C GLY A 182 -1.81 2.80 -22.91
N LEU A 183 -1.39 1.84 -22.07
CA LEU A 183 -1.10 0.45 -22.48
C LEU A 183 -2.21 -0.54 -22.07
N LEU A 184 -3.08 -0.16 -21.12
CA LEU A 184 -4.25 -0.94 -20.72
C LEU A 184 -5.50 -0.68 -21.57
N ASN A 185 -5.40 0.16 -22.60
CA ASN A 185 -6.47 0.37 -23.57
C ASN A 185 -6.44 -0.69 -24.69
N VAL A 186 -6.41 -1.97 -24.33
CA VAL A 186 -6.76 -3.04 -25.28
C VAL A 186 -8.28 -3.08 -25.35
N LYS A 187 -8.85 -2.24 -26.21
CA LYS A 187 -10.21 -2.43 -26.72
C LYS A 187 -10.30 -3.81 -27.36
N PHE A 188 -10.85 -4.79 -26.66
CA PHE A 188 -11.43 -5.94 -27.32
C PHE A 188 -12.80 -5.50 -27.84
N ARG A 189 -12.87 -5.25 -29.15
CA ARG A 189 -14.12 -5.39 -29.89
C ARG A 189 -14.54 -6.86 -29.78
N LEU A 190 -15.74 -7.09 -29.26
CA LEU A 190 -16.63 -8.11 -29.79
C LEU A 190 -17.83 -7.36 -30.40
#